data_AF-A0A352F2R0-F1
#
_entry.id   AF-A0A352F2R0-F1
#
_cell.length_a   1.000
_cell.length_b   1.000
_cell.length_c   1.000
_cell.angle_alpha   90.00
_cell.angle_beta   90.00
_cell.angle_gamma   90.00
#
_symmetry.space_group_name_H-M   'P 1'
#
loop_
_entity.id
_entity.type
_entity.pdbx_description
1 polymer ?
#
loop_
_entity_poly.entity_id
_entity_poly.type
_entity_poly.pdbx_seq_one_letter_code
_entity_poly.pdbx_strand_id
1 'polypeptide(L)'
;MQPQNEIEGLVRVERGQEPLLTPYVNPRRLGMKIVSNQELLDIGSVSIETALYFTLFGVSSGGLIASIAALTTGNITNPFVWAGWIAALIVSVFGAVGFGFLSYFSWQKGKKRITLIERESAAREVELLGR
;
A
#
# COMPACT_ATOMS: atom_id res chain seq x y z
N MET A 1 37.15 24.04 -44.98
CA MET A 1 37.84 23.03 -44.15
C MET A 1 36.87 22.59 -43.08
N GLN A 2 36.37 21.36 -43.22
CA GLN A 2 35.73 20.50 -42.20
C GLN A 2 36.76 20.16 -41.08
N PRO A 3 36.39 19.46 -39.99
CA PRO A 3 35.52 19.90 -38.90
C PRO A 3 36.20 19.63 -37.53
N GLN A 4 35.61 20.11 -36.43
CA GLN A 4 35.97 19.69 -35.07
C GLN A 4 35.03 18.58 -34.61
N ASN A 5 35.64 17.41 -34.38
CA ASN A 5 35.37 16.38 -33.39
C ASN A 5 33.91 16.14 -32.93
N GLU A 6 33.40 15.00 -33.40
CA GLU A 6 32.52 14.06 -32.70
C GLU A 6 32.51 14.19 -31.17
N ILE A 7 31.33 14.46 -30.62
CA ILE A 7 30.92 13.91 -29.32
C ILE A 7 29.81 12.92 -29.64
N GLU A 8 30.21 11.64 -29.66
CA GLU A 8 29.33 10.49 -29.68
C GLU A 8 28.43 10.50 -28.44
N GLY A 9 27.13 10.19 -28.62
CA GLY A 9 26.27 9.80 -27.51
C GLY A 9 25.03 10.64 -27.21
N LEU A 10 24.43 11.33 -28.19
CA LEU A 10 23.01 11.71 -28.10
C LEU A 10 22.14 10.56 -28.63
N VAL A 11 21.73 9.65 -27.75
CA VAL A 11 20.67 8.69 -28.07
C VAL A 11 19.36 9.45 -28.13
N ARG A 12 18.99 9.89 -29.35
CA ARG A 12 17.63 10.30 -29.67
C ARG A 12 16.73 9.07 -29.56
N VAL A 13 16.03 8.93 -28.44
CA VAL A 13 14.90 7.99 -28.36
C VAL A 13 13.76 8.60 -29.17
N GLU A 14 13.65 8.22 -30.44
CA GLU A 14 12.38 8.32 -31.17
C GLU A 14 11.39 7.40 -30.47
N ARG A 15 10.64 7.95 -29.51
CA ARG A 15 9.53 7.22 -28.92
C ARG A 15 8.38 7.32 -29.91
N GLY A 16 8.19 6.21 -30.62
CA GLY A 16 7.10 5.98 -31.56
C GLY A 16 5.76 6.46 -31.02
N GLN A 17 5.04 7.08 -31.94
CA GLN A 17 3.72 7.64 -31.79
C GLN A 17 2.69 6.50 -31.72
N GLU A 18 2.18 6.21 -30.53
CA GLU A 18 0.88 5.56 -30.37
C GLU A 18 0.06 6.32 -29.32
N PRO A 19 -0.93 7.14 -29.74
CA PRO A 19 -1.90 7.70 -28.84
C PRO A 19 -2.92 6.61 -28.48
N LEU A 20 -2.70 5.88 -27.39
CA LEU A 20 -3.79 5.18 -26.71
C LEU A 20 -4.64 6.21 -25.93
N LEU A 21 -5.27 7.10 -26.68
CA LEU A 21 -6.37 7.95 -26.21
C LEU A 21 -7.61 7.06 -26.08
N THR A 22 -7.66 6.23 -25.05
CA THR A 22 -8.96 5.94 -24.46
C THR A 22 -9.32 7.14 -23.60
N PRO A 23 -10.40 7.89 -23.90
CA PRO A 23 -10.87 8.90 -22.99
C PRO A 23 -11.34 8.16 -21.73
N TYR A 24 -10.49 8.12 -20.71
CA TYR A 24 -10.88 7.65 -19.39
C TYR A 24 -11.94 8.63 -18.88
N VAL A 25 -13.20 8.21 -18.94
CA VAL A 25 -14.39 8.93 -18.45
C VAL A 25 -14.42 8.86 -16.92
N ASN A 26 -13.42 9.47 -16.31
CA ASN A 26 -13.40 9.99 -14.96
C ASN A 26 -12.01 10.58 -14.79
N PRO A 27 -11.85 11.92 -14.76
CA PRO A 27 -10.60 12.47 -14.28
C PRO A 27 -10.48 12.00 -12.83
N ARG A 28 -9.67 10.95 -12.60
CA ARG A 28 -9.13 10.72 -11.26
C ARG A 28 -8.55 12.08 -10.89
N ARG A 29 -9.09 12.71 -9.84
CA ARG A 29 -8.51 13.92 -9.26
C ARG A 29 -7.16 13.51 -8.67
N LEU A 30 -6.17 13.34 -9.53
CA LEU A 30 -4.78 13.16 -9.18
C LEU A 30 -4.30 14.55 -8.77
N GLY A 31 -4.56 14.89 -7.51
CA GLY A 31 -3.93 16.05 -6.89
C GLY A 31 -2.45 15.74 -6.71
N MET A 32 -1.59 16.38 -7.49
CA MET A 32 -0.16 16.37 -7.25
C MET A 32 0.15 17.45 -6.21
N LYS A 33 0.77 17.06 -5.10
CA LYS A 33 1.31 17.98 -4.09
C LYS A 33 2.82 17.93 -4.14
N ILE A 34 3.48 19.06 -3.94
CA ILE A 34 4.93 19.12 -3.80
C ILE A 34 5.24 18.64 -2.38
N VAL A 35 6.03 17.57 -2.29
CA VAL A 35 6.36 16.85 -1.06
C VAL A 35 7.87 16.74 -0.95
N SER A 36 8.42 16.87 0.26
CA SER A 36 9.87 16.67 0.45
C SER A 36 10.25 15.17 0.38
N ASN A 37 11.51 14.85 0.05
CA ASN A 37 11.98 13.45 0.05
C ASN A 37 11.78 12.77 1.41
N GLN A 38 11.91 13.52 2.50
CA GLN A 38 11.71 12.99 3.85
C GLN A 38 10.25 12.63 4.10
N GLU A 39 9.31 13.47 3.66
CA GLU A 39 7.87 13.21 3.74
C GLU A 39 7.46 12.01 2.86
N LEU A 40 8.06 11.84 1.68
CA LEU A 40 7.83 10.69 0.80
C LEU A 40 8.29 9.37 1.45
N LEU A 41 9.47 9.35 2.07
CA LEU A 41 9.97 8.17 2.79
C LEU A 41 9.08 7.81 3.98
N ASP A 42 8.57 8.81 4.68
CA ASP A 42 7.70 8.65 5.85
C ASP A 42 6.28 8.17 5.46
N ILE A 43 5.73 8.64 4.33
CA ILE A 43 4.50 8.06 3.76
C ILE A 43 4.76 6.62 3.31
N GLY A 44 5.89 6.37 2.65
CA GLY A 44 6.27 5.05 2.14
C GLY A 44 6.40 4.01 3.26
N SER A 45 7.05 4.35 4.36
CA SER A 45 7.22 3.45 5.51
C SER A 45 5.88 3.09 6.16
N VAL A 46 5.03 4.08 6.42
CA VAL A 46 3.68 3.84 7.00
C VAL A 46 2.79 3.05 6.04
N SER A 47 2.91 3.28 4.73
CA SER A 47 2.18 2.51 3.71
C SER A 47 2.60 1.04 3.71
N ILE A 48 3.91 0.75 3.80
CA ILE A 48 4.42 -0.62 3.83
C ILE A 48 3.96 -1.35 5.10
N GLU A 49 4.08 -0.71 6.26
CA GLU A 49 3.62 -1.29 7.54
C GLU A 49 2.12 -1.58 7.51
N THR A 50 1.31 -0.63 7.03
CA THR A 50 -0.14 -0.80 6.93
C THR A 50 -0.50 -1.95 6.00
N ALA A 51 0.16 -2.05 4.84
CA ALA A 51 -0.06 -3.13 3.88
C ALA A 51 0.32 -4.49 4.47
N LEU A 52 1.45 -4.56 5.20
CA LEU A 52 1.89 -5.78 5.86
C LEU A 52 0.87 -6.24 6.91
N TYR A 53 0.45 -5.35 7.81
CA TYR A 53 -0.54 -5.71 8.83
C TYR A 53 -1.87 -6.11 8.21
N PHE A 54 -2.32 -5.42 7.15
CA PHE A 54 -3.56 -5.76 6.47
C PHE A 54 -3.50 -7.14 5.80
N THR A 55 -2.34 -7.48 5.23
CA THR A 55 -2.10 -8.81 4.66
C THR A 55 -2.12 -9.89 5.74
N LEU A 56 -1.44 -9.67 6.86
CA LEU A 56 -1.41 -10.61 7.98
C LEU A 56 -2.79 -10.76 8.63
N PHE A 57 -3.57 -9.68 8.69
CA PHE A 57 -4.98 -9.71 9.09
C PHE A 57 -5.81 -10.56 8.14
N GLY A 58 -5.64 -10.38 6.83
CA GLY A 58 -6.33 -11.17 5.81
C GLY A 58 -6.01 -12.66 5.91
N VAL A 59 -4.73 -13.02 6.05
CA VAL A 59 -4.29 -14.42 6.23
C VAL A 59 -4.89 -15.01 7.51
N SER A 60 -4.83 -14.28 8.63
CA SER A 60 -5.37 -14.75 9.91
C SER A 60 -6.89 -14.91 9.86
N SER A 61 -7.60 -13.99 9.24
CA SER A 61 -9.06 -14.06 9.05
C SER A 61 -9.46 -15.23 8.15
N GLY A 62 -8.71 -15.45 7.06
CA GLY A 62 -8.90 -16.61 6.19
C GLY A 62 -8.65 -17.93 6.90
N GLY A 63 -7.58 -18.02 7.69
CA GLY A 63 -7.26 -19.18 8.52
C GLY A 63 -8.34 -19.47 9.57
N LEU A 64 -8.92 -18.42 10.16
CA LEU A 64 -10.03 -18.52 11.11
C LEU A 64 -11.27 -19.13 10.46
N ILE A 65 -11.69 -18.59 9.31
CA ILE A 65 -12.85 -19.10 8.55
C ILE A 65 -12.61 -20.56 8.14
N ALA A 66 -11.43 -20.87 7.61
CA ALA A 66 -11.07 -22.23 7.20
C ALA A 66 -11.09 -23.22 8.38
N SER A 67 -10.58 -22.82 9.54
CA SER A 67 -10.55 -23.66 10.74
C SER A 67 -11.95 -23.92 11.29
N ILE A 68 -12.81 -22.90 11.32
CA ILE A 68 -14.22 -23.05 11.72
C ILE A 68 -14.95 -23.97 10.74
N ALA A 69 -14.75 -23.78 9.44
CA ALA A 69 -15.35 -24.63 8.42
C ALA A 69 -14.91 -26.10 8.60
N ALA A 70 -13.62 -26.35 8.80
CA ALA A 70 -13.10 -27.70 9.02
C ALA A 70 -13.71 -28.37 10.25
N LEU A 71 -13.83 -27.65 11.38
CA LEU A 71 -14.37 -28.17 12.64
C LEU A 71 -15.89 -28.38 12.61
N THR A 72 -16.62 -27.66 11.76
CA THR A 72 -18.09 -27.71 11.69
C THR A 72 -18.62 -28.64 10.60
N THR A 73 -17.85 -28.84 9.52
CA THR A 73 -18.32 -29.59 8.33
C THR A 73 -17.93 -31.07 8.38
N GLY A 74 -16.80 -31.42 9.01
CA GLY A 74 -16.27 -32.77 9.04
C GLY A 74 -16.38 -33.43 10.41
N ASN A 75 -16.72 -34.73 10.44
CA ASN A 75 -16.59 -35.51 11.67
C ASN A 75 -15.13 -35.97 11.82
N ILE A 76 -14.34 -35.21 12.58
CA ILE A 76 -12.91 -35.48 12.79
C ILE A 76 -12.77 -36.50 13.92
N THR A 77 -12.47 -37.75 13.57
CA THR A 77 -12.33 -38.85 14.53
C THR A 77 -10.95 -38.93 15.17
N ASN A 78 -9.91 -38.43 14.50
CA ASN A 78 -8.56 -38.43 15.04
C ASN A 78 -8.33 -37.23 15.99
N PRO A 79 -8.04 -37.47 17.28
CA PRO A 79 -7.90 -36.40 18.28
C PRO A 79 -6.71 -35.47 17.98
N PHE A 80 -5.63 -35.96 17.36
CA PHE A 80 -4.48 -35.14 17.01
C PHE A 80 -4.81 -34.14 15.90
N VAL A 81 -5.60 -34.56 14.90
CA VAL A 81 -6.06 -33.69 13.82
C VAL A 81 -7.01 -32.63 14.35
N TRP A 82 -7.92 -33.02 15.25
CA TRP A 82 -8.85 -32.09 15.90
C TRP A 82 -8.12 -31.04 16.73
N ALA A 83 -7.13 -31.46 17.54
CA ALA A 83 -6.29 -30.54 18.30
C ALA A 83 -5.50 -29.58 17.38
N GLY A 84 -5.02 -30.06 16.23
CA GLY A 84 -4.36 -29.22 15.22
C GLY A 84 -5.27 -28.12 14.68
N TRP A 85 -6.52 -28.45 14.34
CA TRP A 85 -7.50 -27.45 13.90
C TRP A 85 -7.88 -26.45 14.98
N ILE A 86 -7.96 -26.88 16.25
CA ILE A 86 -8.16 -25.96 17.37
C ILE A 86 -6.97 -25.03 17.55
N ALA A 87 -5.75 -25.54 17.49
CA ALA A 87 -4.56 -24.72 17.57
C ALA A 87 -4.53 -23.68 16.44
N ALA A 88 -4.84 -24.09 15.20
CA ALA A 88 -4.97 -23.20 14.06
C ALA A 88 -6.05 -22.14 14.27
N LEU A 89 -7.21 -22.51 14.82
CA LEU A 89 -8.29 -21.59 15.16
C LEU A 89 -7.83 -20.55 16.19
N ILE A 90 -7.18 -20.98 17.28
CA ILE A 90 -6.69 -20.10 18.33
C ILE A 90 -5.67 -19.10 17.77
N VAL A 91 -4.66 -19.59 17.03
CA VAL A 91 -3.63 -18.73 16.41
C VAL A 91 -4.29 -17.72 15.46
N SER A 92 -5.27 -18.17 14.68
CA SER A 92 -5.99 -17.32 13.73
C SER A 92 -6.85 -16.26 14.42
N VAL A 93 -7.48 -16.58 15.56
CA VAL A 93 -8.22 -15.61 16.39
C VAL A 93 -7.29 -14.51 16.89
N PHE A 94 -6.17 -14.90 17.52
CA PHE A 94 -5.21 -13.92 18.04
C PHE A 94 -4.57 -13.11 16.93
N GLY A 95 -4.24 -13.74 15.80
CA GLY A 95 -3.73 -13.06 14.61
C GLY A 95 -4.73 -12.05 14.05
N ALA A 96 -5.99 -12.43 13.86
CA ALA A 96 -7.01 -11.55 13.31
C ALA A 96 -7.28 -10.35 14.23
N VAL A 97 -7.38 -10.56 15.54
CA VAL A 97 -7.57 -9.47 16.50
C VAL A 97 -6.33 -8.58 16.57
N GLY A 98 -5.14 -9.17 16.70
CA GLY A 98 -3.88 -8.45 16.84
C GLY A 98 -3.53 -7.64 15.60
N PHE A 99 -3.52 -8.28 14.43
CA PHE A 99 -3.23 -7.59 13.17
C PHE A 99 -4.35 -6.65 12.77
N GLY A 100 -5.62 -6.96 13.04
CA GLY A 100 -6.73 -6.03 12.80
C GLY A 100 -6.58 -4.74 13.61
N PHE A 101 -6.19 -4.85 14.88
CA PHE A 101 -5.86 -3.70 15.72
C PHE A 101 -4.66 -2.91 15.17
N LEU A 102 -3.54 -3.58 14.86
CA LEU A 102 -2.35 -2.92 14.32
C LEU A 102 -2.59 -2.24 12.97
N SER A 103 -3.34 -2.89 12.06
CA SER A 103 -3.79 -2.32 10.80
C SER A 103 -4.59 -1.04 11.01
N TYR A 104 -5.55 -1.07 11.93
CA TYR A 104 -6.38 0.10 12.23
C TYR A 104 -5.55 1.27 12.78
N PHE A 105 -4.67 1.01 13.73
CA PHE A 105 -3.81 2.07 14.30
C PHE A 105 -2.82 2.61 13.28
N SER A 106 -2.21 1.75 12.46
CA SER A 106 -1.28 2.17 11.41
C SER A 106 -2.00 3.01 10.36
N TRP A 107 -3.20 2.60 9.94
CA TRP A 107 -4.06 3.37 9.04
C TRP A 107 -4.40 4.76 9.60
N GLN A 108 -4.79 4.85 10.88
CA GLN A 108 -5.08 6.13 11.54
C GLN A 108 -3.84 7.03 11.60
N LYS A 109 -2.65 6.46 11.86
CA LYS A 109 -1.38 7.21 11.82
C LYS A 109 -1.08 7.74 10.42
N GLY A 110 -1.22 6.90 9.39
CA GLY A 110 -1.03 7.29 7.99
C GLY A 110 -1.97 8.41 7.57
N LYS A 111 -3.26 8.32 7.93
CA LYS A 111 -4.24 9.37 7.65
C LYS A 111 -3.85 10.71 8.28
N LYS A 112 -3.44 10.71 9.56
CA LYS A 112 -3.00 11.93 10.25
C LYS A 112 -1.78 12.56 9.58
N ARG A 113 -0.79 11.75 9.16
CA ARG A 113 0.42 12.24 8.48
C ARG A 113 0.10 12.83 7.11
N ILE A 114 -0.73 12.15 6.31
CA ILE A 114 -1.16 12.66 5.01
C ILE A 114 -1.86 14.01 5.20
N THR A 115 -2.86 14.11 6.09
CA THR A 115 -3.57 15.38 6.34
C THR A 115 -2.64 16.52 6.80
N LEU A 116 -1.57 16.21 7.54
CA LEU A 116 -0.58 17.20 7.97
C LEU A 116 0.24 17.70 6.77
N ILE A 117 0.76 16.80 5.95
CA ILE A 117 1.47 17.13 4.71
C ILE A 117 0.59 17.96 3.78
N GLU A 118 -0.69 17.59 3.65
CA GLU A 118 -1.64 18.34 2.82
C GLU A 118 -1.83 19.80 3.28
N ARG A 119 -1.80 20.05 4.59
CA ARG A 119 -1.90 21.40 5.16
C ARG A 119 -0.60 22.19 4.95
N GLU A 120 0.55 21.54 5.14
CA GLU A 120 1.85 22.19 4.92
C GLU A 120 2.09 22.53 3.45
N SER A 121 1.73 21.64 2.52
CA SER A 121 1.80 21.94 1.08
C SER A 121 0.91 23.11 0.70
N ALA A 122 -0.32 23.18 1.22
CA ALA A 122 -1.23 24.30 0.96
C ALA A 122 -0.69 25.64 1.49
N ALA A 123 -0.05 25.63 2.66
CA ALA A 123 0.59 26.83 3.20
C ALA A 123 1.76 27.31 2.33
N ARG A 124 2.59 26.40 1.81
CA ARG A 124 3.71 26.74 0.91
C ARG A 124 3.23 27.27 -0.44
N GLU A 125 2.14 26.73 -0.99
CA GLU A 125 1.56 27.23 -2.25
C GLU A 125 1.07 28.68 -2.13
N VAL A 126 0.45 29.03 -1.00
CA VAL A 126 0.01 30.42 -0.73
C VAL A 126 1.22 31.36 -0.60
N GLU A 127 2.31 30.93 0.04
CA GLU A 127 3.53 31.72 0.16
C GLU A 127 4.22 31.94 -1.20
N LEU A 128 4.21 30.94 -2.08
CA LEU A 128 4.79 31.02 -3.42
C LEU A 128 3.98 31.91 -4.38
N LEU A 129 2.66 31.97 -4.23
CA LEU A 129 1.77 32.82 -5.04
C LEU A 129 1.68 34.27 -4.55
N GLY A 130 2.13 34.54 -3.31
CA GLY A 130 2.17 35.87 -2.72
C GLY A 130 3.45 36.67 -3.01
N ARG A 131 4.41 36.09 -3.73
CA ARG A 131 5.62 36.75 -4.27
C ARG A 131 5.52 36.92 -5.77
#